data_AF-A0A382QIU4-F1
#
_entry.id   AF-A0A382QIU4-F1
#
_cell.length_a   1.000
_cell.length_b   1.000
_cell.length_c   1.000
_cell.angle_alpha   90.00
_cell.angle_beta   90.00
_cell.angle_gamma   90.00
#
_symmetry.space_group_name_H-M   'P 1'
#
loop_
_entity.id
_entity.type
_entity.pdbx_description
1 polymer ?
#
loop_
_entity_poly.entity_id
_entity_poly.type
_entity_poly.pdbx_seq_one_letter_code
_entity_poly.pdbx_strand_id
1 'polypeptide(L)' 'HAIAGAMREVSAMRPDQSVLINLSGRGDKDIFTIGDALEDENWKRFLKEKASRL' A
#
# COMPACT_ATOMS: atom_id res chain seq x y z
N HIS A 1 -2.86 -6.87 4.24
CA HIS A 1 -3.07 -7.98 5.21
C HIS A 1 -1.92 -8.97 5.21
N ALA A 2 -1.73 -9.79 4.17
CA ALA A 2 -0.68 -10.82 4.14
C ALA A 2 0.73 -10.28 4.45
N ILE A 3 1.14 -9.17 3.82
CA ILE A 3 2.43 -8.52 4.10
C ILE A 3 2.56 -8.12 5.58
N ALA A 4 1.54 -7.48 6.15
CA ALA A 4 1.56 -7.04 7.55
C ALA A 4 1.61 -8.22 8.53
N GLY A 5 0.95 -9.34 8.22
CA GLY A 5 1.09 -10.59 8.98
C GLY A 5 2.50 -11.15 8.89
N ALA A 6 3.02 -11.26 7.67
CA ALA A 6 4.37 -11.76 7.42
C ALA A 6 5.44 -10.93 8.14
N MET A 7 5.35 -9.60 8.15
CA MET A 7 6.32 -8.76 8.88
C MET A 7 6.38 -9.08 10.38
N ARG A 8 5.25 -9.48 10.99
CA ARG A 8 5.23 -9.90 12.40
C ARG A 8 5.92 -11.26 12.55
N GLU A 9 5.58 -12.22 11.69
CA GLU A 9 6.14 -13.58 11.74
C GLU A 9 7.63 -13.62 11.43
N VAL A 10 8.09 -12.89 10.40
CA VAL A 10 9.49 -12.84 9.94
C VAL A 10 10.42 -12.34 11.05
N SER A 11 9.93 -11.48 11.96
CA SER A 11 10.73 -10.96 13.07
C SER A 11 11.22 -12.04 14.05
N ALA A 12 10.55 -13.20 14.09
CA ALA A 12 10.91 -14.34 14.93
C ALA A 12 11.58 -15.49 14.14
N MET A 13 11.75 -15.34 12.82
CA MET A 13 12.36 -16.36 11.96
C MET A 13 13.88 -16.31 12.00
N ARG A 14 14.53 -17.43 11.68
CA ARG A 14 15.97 -17.46 11.53
C ARG A 14 16.41 -16.83 10.19
N PRO A 15 17.63 -16.27 10.11
CA PRO A 15 18.12 -15.60 8.89
C PRO A 15 18.23 -16.49 7.65
N ASP A 16 18.31 -17.82 7.83
CA ASP A 16 18.43 -18.81 6.74
C ASP A 16 17.08 -19.22 6.14
N GLN A 17 15.96 -18.83 6.75
CA GLN A 17 14.63 -19.21 6.30
C GLN A 17 14.12 -18.24 5.22
N SER A 18 13.38 -18.79 4.25
CA SER A 18 12.72 -18.00 3.19
C SER A 18 11.23 -17.90 3.41
N VAL A 19 10.62 -16.79 2.98
CA VAL A 19 9.17 -16.55 3.06
C VAL A 19 8.61 -16.24 1.67
N LEU A 20 7.56 -16.97 1.28
CA LEU A 20 6.79 -16.70 0.06
C LEU A 20 5.44 -16.09 0.45
N ILE A 21 5.16 -14.88 -0.03
CA ILE A 21 3.91 -14.17 0.27
C ILE A 21 3.09 -14.05 -1.01
N ASN A 22 1.83 -14.47 -0.94
CA ASN A 22 0.89 -14.26 -2.03
C ASN A 22 0.42 -12.79 -2.08
N LEU A 23 0.71 -12.08 -3.17
CA LEU A 23 0.11 -10.79 -3.50
C LEU A 23 -1.08 -11.03 -4.43
N SER A 24 -2.25 -11.20 -3.83
CA SER A 24 -3.47 -11.64 -4.52
C SER A 24 -4.04 -10.64 -5.53
N GLY A 25 -3.54 -9.40 -5.59
CA GLY A 25 -4.02 -8.38 -6.51
C GLY A 25 -3.24 -7.07 -6.42
N ARG A 26 -3.55 -6.18 -7.37
CA ARG A 26 -3.03 -4.80 -7.43
C ARG A 26 -3.97 -3.84 -6.69
N GLY A 27 -3.43 -2.74 -6.16
CA GLY A 27 -4.16 -1.79 -5.34
C GLY A 27 -4.93 -0.68 -6.07
N ASP A 28 -5.26 -0.79 -7.36
CA ASP A 28 -5.86 0.35 -8.09
C ASP A 28 -7.18 0.80 -7.48
N LYS A 29 -8.02 -0.17 -7.08
CA LYS A 29 -9.33 0.11 -6.47
C LYS A 29 -9.21 0.82 -5.12
N ASP A 30 -8.05 0.74 -4.49
CA ASP A 30 -7.79 1.26 -3.15
C ASP A 30 -6.98 2.57 -3.19
N ILE A 31 -6.73 3.15 -4.38
CA ILE A 31 -5.91 4.37 -4.55
C ILE A 31 -6.43 5.55 -3.73
N PHE A 32 -7.76 5.71 -3.63
CA PHE A 32 -8.36 6.79 -2.83
C PHE A 32 -8.26 6.51 -1.33
N THR A 33 -8.42 5.26 -0.90
CA THR A 33 -8.24 4.87 0.51
C THR A 33 -6.82 5.12 0.98
N ILE A 34 -5.83 4.78 0.16
CA ILE A 34 -4.42 5.05 0.47
C ILE A 34 -4.13 6.54 0.43
N GLY A 35 -4.67 7.27 -0.56
CA GLY A 35 -4.49 8.72 -0.66
C GLY A 35 -5.02 9.46 0.57
N ASP A 36 -6.16 9.03 1.12
CA ASP A 36 -6.73 9.56 2.36
C ASP A 36 -5.83 9.23 3.57
N ALA A 37 -5.41 7.98 3.72
CA ALA A 37 -4.59 7.53 4.84
C ALA A 37 -3.18 8.14 4.88
N LEU A 38 -2.58 8.43 3.72
CA LEU A 38 -1.23 9.00 3.62
C LEU A 38 -1.21 10.52 3.62
N GLU A 39 -2.37 11.16 3.43
CA GLU A 39 -2.52 12.62 3.34
C GLU A 39 -1.51 13.30 2.38
N ASP A 40 -1.09 12.62 1.31
CA ASP A 40 -0.02 13.08 0.43
C ASP A 40 -0.40 14.39 -0.31
N GLU A 41 0.41 15.43 -0.13
CA GLU A 41 0.14 16.75 -0.68
C GLU A 41 0.22 16.79 -2.22
N ASN A 42 1.06 15.95 -2.83
CA ASN A 42 1.15 15.86 -4.28
C ASN A 42 -0.11 15.22 -4.87
N TRP A 43 -0.63 14.18 -4.24
CA TRP A 43 -1.88 13.52 -4.58
C TRP A 43 -3.08 14.47 -4.44
N LYS A 44 -3.17 15.20 -3.32
CA LYS A 44 -4.21 16.22 -3.12
C LYS A 44 -4.14 17.30 -4.22
N ARG A 45 -2.95 17.76 -4.58
CA ARG A 45 -2.75 18.73 -5.67
C ARG A 45 -3.20 18.16 -7.01
N PHE A 46 -2.76 16.95 -7.34
CA PHE A 46 -3.13 16.25 -8.57
C PHE A 46 -4.66 16.13 -8.71
N LEU A 47 -5.37 15.74 -7.64
CA LEU A 47 -6.82 15.65 -7.66
C LEU A 47 -7.49 17.00 -7.91
N LYS A 48 -7.02 18.09 -7.26
CA LYS A 48 -7.53 19.45 -7.49
C LYS A 48 -7.32 19.90 -8.95
N GLU A 49 -6.11 19.69 -9.47
CA GLU A 49 -5.79 20.02 -10.87
C GLU A 49 -6.64 19.21 -11.84
N LYS A 50 -6.82 17.91 -11.61
CA LYS A 50 -7.64 17.05 -12.46
C LYS A 50 -9.11 17.45 -12.43
N ALA A 51 -9.66 17.73 -11.24
CA ALA A 51 -11.04 18.18 -11.07
C ALA A 51 -11.30 19.53 -11.75
N SER A 52 -10.33 20.43 -11.76
CA SER A 52 -10.45 21.74 -12.43
C SER A 52 -10.44 21.67 -13.96
N ARG A 53 -10.06 20.52 -14.54
CA ARG A 53 -10.00 20.29 -16.00
C ARG A 53 -11.23 19.55 -16.54
N LEU A 54 -12.17 19.20 -15.66
CA LEU A 54 -13.48 18.62 -15.99
C LEU A 54 -14.54 19.72 -16.01
#